data_AF-A0A7K5KY24-F1
#
_entry.id   AF-A0A7K5KY24-F1
#
_cell.length_a   1.000
_cell.length_b   1.000
_cell.length_c   1.000
_cell.angle_alpha   90.00
_cell.angle_beta   90.00
_cell.angle_gamma   90.00
#
_symmetry.space_group_name_H-M   'P 1'
#
loop_
_entity.id
_entity.type
_entity.pdbx_description
1 polymer ?
#
loop_
_entity_poly.entity_id
_entity_poly.type
_entity_poly.pdbx_seq_one_letter_code
_entity_poly.pdbx_strand_id
1 'polypeptide(L)'
;EEDSTNSFICLLKKMKEARSMDKVVEEKEEAFVQRMEALAEQWKDLHARRAQLKAHVVNSGSTVKENERLRTQALEKAKEEKEQNTKKESELLEAKRELEALTEQHQKLSKKLQKYSLFKRYLENVVEKSQFRDIEDVISFYKALVRTRKDLAQSQWGHGQLTEQAMVLLRQLRAEREVEMLRCKNDLGQLKESLSKAQSDILQWVRLWGG
;
A
#
# COMPACT_ATOMS: atom_id res chain seq x y z
N GLU A 1 102.58 92.79 -40.14
CA GLU A 1 102.53 92.02 -38.89
C GLU A 1 101.12 91.89 -38.29
N GLU A 2 100.11 92.63 -38.76
CA GLU A 2 98.73 92.57 -38.25
C GLU A 2 97.88 91.38 -38.75
N ASP A 3 98.25 90.74 -39.88
CA ASP A 3 97.50 89.60 -40.43
C ASP A 3 97.74 88.26 -39.70
N SER A 4 98.91 88.09 -39.07
CA SER A 4 99.26 86.84 -38.36
C SER A 4 98.62 86.74 -36.98
N THR A 5 98.44 87.87 -36.29
CA THR A 5 97.74 87.96 -35.00
C THR A 5 96.23 87.72 -35.14
N ASN A 6 95.61 88.18 -36.24
CA ASN A 6 94.20 87.94 -36.54
C ASN A 6 93.90 86.45 -36.83
N SER A 7 94.83 85.75 -37.50
CA SER A 7 94.73 84.31 -37.79
C SER A 7 94.82 83.43 -36.52
N PHE A 8 95.73 83.76 -35.60
CA PHE A 8 95.89 83.03 -34.33
C PHE A 8 94.68 83.20 -33.40
N ILE A 9 94.12 84.41 -33.31
CA ILE A 9 92.89 84.70 -32.54
C ILE A 9 91.69 83.94 -33.13
N CYS A 10 91.59 83.85 -34.46
CA CYS A 10 90.55 83.08 -35.14
C CYS A 10 90.65 81.57 -34.82
N LEU A 11 91.86 81.00 -34.85
CA LEU A 11 92.11 79.61 -34.47
C LEU A 11 91.72 79.31 -33.02
N LEU A 12 92.10 80.16 -32.08
CA LEU A 12 91.70 80.02 -30.67
C LEU A 12 90.18 80.08 -30.47
N LYS A 13 89.50 80.95 -31.22
CA LYS A 13 88.03 81.06 -31.21
C LYS A 13 87.38 79.79 -31.76
N LYS A 14 87.90 79.23 -32.86
CA LYS A 14 87.44 77.96 -33.44
C LYS A 14 87.70 76.76 -32.54
N MET A 15 88.83 76.70 -31.84
CA MET A 15 89.10 75.66 -30.84
C MET A 15 88.14 75.74 -29.64
N LYS A 16 87.79 76.95 -29.20
CA LYS A 16 86.81 77.15 -28.12
C LYS A 16 85.39 76.77 -28.58
N GLU A 17 85.04 77.09 -29.83
CA GLU A 17 83.79 76.66 -30.48
C GLU A 17 83.71 75.14 -30.59
N ALA A 18 84.77 74.48 -31.07
CA ALA A 18 84.86 73.02 -31.16
C ALA A 18 84.68 72.36 -29.79
N ARG A 19 85.39 72.83 -28.75
CA ARG A 19 85.18 72.33 -27.37
C ARG A 19 83.78 72.56 -26.84
N SER A 20 83.13 73.67 -27.21
CA SER A 20 81.74 73.90 -26.81
C SER A 20 80.76 72.99 -27.56
N MET A 21 81.03 72.69 -28.83
CA MET A 21 80.28 71.70 -29.61
C MET A 21 80.47 70.30 -29.05
N ASP A 22 81.70 69.91 -28.72
CA ASP A 22 82.00 68.59 -28.13
C ASP A 22 81.24 68.39 -26.82
N LYS A 23 81.20 69.40 -25.94
CA LYS A 23 80.39 69.35 -24.72
C LYS A 23 78.90 69.18 -24.99
N VAL A 24 78.37 69.90 -25.98
CA VAL A 24 76.95 69.77 -26.37
C VAL A 24 76.67 68.39 -26.96
N VAL A 25 77.61 67.79 -27.70
CA VAL A 25 77.48 66.43 -28.23
C VAL A 25 77.50 65.41 -27.08
N GLU A 26 78.44 65.53 -26.15
CA GLU A 26 78.58 64.67 -24.98
C GLU A 26 77.31 64.73 -24.11
N GLU A 27 76.78 65.92 -23.81
CA GLU A 27 75.51 66.09 -23.09
C GLU A 27 74.31 65.44 -23.82
N LYS A 28 74.30 65.47 -25.16
CA LYS A 28 73.23 64.86 -25.98
C LYS A 28 73.36 63.34 -26.03
N GLU A 29 74.59 62.82 -26.07
CA GLU A 29 74.88 61.39 -25.98
C GLU A 29 74.49 60.85 -24.61
N GLU A 30 74.88 61.51 -23.52
CA GLU A 30 74.46 61.15 -22.17
C GLU A 30 72.94 61.19 -22.02
N ALA A 31 72.27 62.25 -22.49
CA ALA A 31 70.81 62.34 -22.46
C ALA A 31 70.13 61.27 -23.33
N PHE A 32 70.76 60.84 -24.43
CA PHE A 32 70.27 59.75 -25.26
C PHE A 32 70.42 58.40 -24.55
N VAL A 33 71.59 58.13 -23.93
CA VAL A 33 71.84 56.92 -23.15
C VAL A 33 70.83 56.81 -22.00
N GLN A 34 70.62 57.88 -21.22
CA GLN A 34 69.63 57.89 -20.14
C GLN A 34 68.21 57.60 -20.64
N ARG A 35 67.82 58.14 -21.80
CA ARG A 35 66.53 57.84 -22.43
C ARG A 35 66.43 56.38 -22.86
N MET A 36 67.50 55.83 -23.43
CA MET A 36 67.56 54.43 -23.84
C MET A 36 67.48 53.49 -22.63
N GLU A 37 68.13 53.83 -21.52
CA GLU A 37 68.05 53.08 -20.25
C GLU A 37 66.63 53.11 -19.68
N ALA A 38 66.00 54.28 -19.60
CA ALA A 38 64.61 54.41 -19.14
C ALA A 38 63.63 53.63 -20.01
N LEU A 39 63.81 53.66 -21.34
CA LEU A 39 63.01 52.85 -22.27
C LEU A 39 63.26 51.35 -22.07
N ALA A 40 64.51 50.94 -21.82
CA ALA A 40 64.83 49.54 -21.56
C ALA A 40 64.21 49.04 -20.25
N GLU A 41 64.19 49.86 -19.20
CA GLU A 41 63.50 49.56 -17.94
C GLU A 41 61.99 49.44 -18.15
N GLN A 42 61.36 50.39 -18.85
CA GLN A 42 59.93 50.32 -19.19
C GLN A 42 59.60 49.06 -20.00
N TRP A 43 60.46 48.68 -20.94
CA TRP A 43 60.31 47.44 -21.70
C TRP A 43 60.36 46.20 -20.80
N LYS A 44 61.31 46.14 -19.86
CA LYS A 44 61.41 45.04 -18.88
C LYS A 44 60.16 44.97 -18.00
N ASP A 45 59.69 46.10 -17.50
CA ASP A 45 58.48 46.19 -16.67
C ASP A 45 57.22 45.74 -17.41
N LEU A 46 57.03 46.18 -18.65
CA LEU A 46 55.91 45.75 -19.49
C LEU A 46 55.95 44.25 -19.76
N HIS A 47 57.13 43.69 -20.00
CA HIS A 47 57.30 42.24 -20.14
C HIS A 47 56.97 41.48 -18.85
N ALA A 48 57.44 41.97 -17.71
CA ALA A 48 57.14 41.38 -16.40
C ALA A 48 55.63 41.41 -16.10
N ARG A 49 54.97 42.55 -16.31
CA ARG A 49 53.51 42.69 -16.15
C ARG A 49 52.74 41.77 -17.08
N ARG A 50 53.16 41.65 -18.35
CA ARG A 50 52.54 40.73 -19.30
C ARG A 50 52.67 39.27 -18.85
N ALA A 51 53.84 38.89 -18.33
CA ALA A 51 54.06 37.54 -17.80
C ALA A 51 53.18 37.27 -16.58
N GLN A 52 53.07 38.22 -15.65
CA GLN A 52 52.18 38.13 -14.48
C GLN A 52 50.70 38.00 -14.88
N LEU A 53 50.23 38.83 -15.83
CA LEU A 53 48.86 38.76 -16.35
C LEU A 53 48.57 37.39 -16.99
N LYS A 54 49.49 36.87 -17.79
CA LYS A 54 49.36 35.52 -18.37
C LYS A 54 49.26 34.45 -17.28
N ALA A 55 50.12 34.49 -16.28
CA ALA A 55 50.09 33.56 -15.15
C ALA A 55 48.76 33.66 -14.39
N HIS A 56 48.27 34.88 -14.14
CA HIS A 56 46.99 35.11 -13.48
C HIS A 56 45.81 34.56 -14.28
N VAL A 57 45.77 34.75 -15.60
CA VAL A 57 44.71 34.21 -16.48
C VAL A 57 44.72 32.68 -16.47
N VAL A 58 45.89 32.05 -16.50
CA VAL A 58 45.99 30.59 -16.40
C VAL A 58 45.52 30.10 -15.04
N ASN A 59 45.96 30.76 -13.97
CA ASN A 59 45.56 30.41 -12.60
C ASN A 59 44.05 30.57 -12.40
N SER A 60 43.46 31.71 -12.81
CA SER A 60 42.02 31.95 -12.71
C SER A 60 41.21 30.97 -13.57
N GLY A 61 41.70 30.61 -14.75
CA GLY A 61 41.08 29.56 -15.56
C GLY A 61 41.08 28.21 -14.86
N SER A 62 42.17 27.86 -14.15
CA SER A 62 42.25 26.61 -13.39
C SER A 62 41.32 26.59 -12.18
N THR A 63 41.19 27.72 -11.45
CA THR A 63 40.29 27.81 -10.29
C THR A 63 38.82 27.78 -10.69
N VAL A 64 38.45 28.40 -11.82
CA VAL A 64 37.08 28.33 -12.36
C VAL A 64 36.72 26.89 -12.73
N LYS A 65 37.61 26.18 -13.45
CA LYS A 65 37.39 24.77 -13.80
C LYS A 65 37.22 23.87 -12.57
N GLU A 66 38.07 24.07 -11.56
CA GLU A 66 37.98 23.30 -10.32
C GLU A 66 36.69 23.62 -9.55
N ASN A 67 36.27 24.89 -9.51
CA ASN A 67 35.01 25.26 -8.87
C ASN A 67 33.79 24.67 -9.59
N GLU A 68 33.77 24.66 -10.93
CA GLU A 68 32.74 24.00 -11.72
C GLU A 68 32.71 22.48 -11.46
N ARG A 69 33.88 21.84 -11.36
CA ARG A 69 33.99 20.42 -10.98
C ARG A 69 33.42 20.15 -9.59
N LEU A 70 33.74 21.00 -8.61
CA LEU A 70 33.21 20.86 -7.24
C LEU A 70 31.70 21.12 -7.19
N ARG A 71 31.19 22.10 -7.94
CA ARG A 71 29.77 22.42 -8.03
C ARG A 71 28.98 21.27 -8.65
N THR A 72 29.46 20.70 -9.76
CA THR A 72 28.83 19.55 -10.40
C THR A 72 28.82 18.33 -9.48
N GLN A 73 29.95 18.05 -8.80
CA GLN A 73 30.03 16.98 -7.81
C GLN A 73 29.06 17.18 -6.64
N ALA A 74 28.94 18.40 -6.12
CA ALA A 74 28.02 18.73 -5.04
C ALA A 74 26.55 18.56 -5.48
N LEU A 75 26.22 18.94 -6.72
CA LEU A 75 24.87 18.77 -7.27
C LEU A 75 24.50 17.30 -7.44
N GLU A 76 25.40 16.48 -7.99
CA GLU A 76 25.14 15.04 -8.13
C GLU A 76 24.97 14.37 -6.76
N LYS A 77 25.83 14.68 -5.78
CA LYS A 77 25.67 14.17 -4.41
C LYS A 77 24.33 14.58 -3.79
N ALA A 78 23.94 15.84 -3.94
CA ALA A 78 22.65 16.32 -3.42
C ALA A 78 21.46 15.62 -4.10
N LYS A 79 21.59 15.28 -5.38
CA LYS A 79 20.55 14.54 -6.13
C LYS A 79 20.47 13.09 -5.65
N GLU A 80 21.60 12.41 -5.52
CA GLU A 80 21.68 11.04 -4.99
C GLU A 80 21.11 10.95 -3.57
N GLU A 81 21.48 11.90 -2.70
CA GLU A 81 20.97 11.95 -1.33
C GLU A 81 19.46 12.16 -1.29
N LYS A 82 18.93 13.06 -2.13
CA LYS A 82 17.47 13.25 -2.25
C LYS A 82 16.76 11.97 -2.70
N GLU A 83 17.29 11.27 -3.71
CA GLU A 83 16.69 10.04 -4.21
C GLU A 83 16.76 8.91 -3.16
N GLN A 84 17.86 8.81 -2.41
CA GLN A 84 17.94 7.87 -1.29
C GLN A 84 16.98 8.23 -0.17
N ASN A 85 16.81 9.52 0.12
CA ASN A 85 15.90 9.98 1.16
C ASN A 85 14.44 9.68 0.79
N THR A 86 14.03 9.91 -0.45
CA THR A 86 12.66 9.57 -0.89
C THR A 86 12.39 8.08 -0.83
N LYS A 87 13.36 7.22 -1.18
CA LYS A 87 13.25 5.76 -1.04
C LYS A 87 13.05 5.36 0.42
N LYS A 88 13.89 5.88 1.33
CA LYS A 88 13.77 5.62 2.76
C LYS A 88 12.45 6.12 3.34
N GLU A 89 11.97 7.28 2.89
CA GLU A 89 10.66 7.82 3.30
C GLU A 89 9.51 6.91 2.86
N SER A 90 9.54 6.37 1.64
CA SER A 90 8.54 5.39 1.19
C SER A 90 8.57 4.10 2.00
N GLU A 91 9.75 3.52 2.24
CA GLU A 91 9.92 2.30 3.05
C GLU A 91 9.43 2.52 4.49
N LEU A 92 9.73 3.67 5.07
CA LEU A 92 9.27 4.03 6.42
C LEU A 92 7.75 4.15 6.48
N LEU A 93 7.13 4.69 5.44
CA LEU A 93 5.68 4.83 5.36
C LEU A 93 5.00 3.47 5.22
N GLU A 94 5.56 2.56 4.42
CA GLU A 94 5.10 1.17 4.32
C GLU A 94 5.23 0.43 5.66
N ALA A 95 6.40 0.50 6.30
CA ALA A 95 6.63 -0.12 7.60
C ALA A 95 5.67 0.41 8.69
N LYS A 96 5.34 1.71 8.67
CA LYS A 96 4.32 2.29 9.58
C LYS A 96 2.93 1.69 9.35
N ARG A 97 2.50 1.55 8.09
CA ARG A 97 1.20 0.95 7.77
C ARG A 97 1.13 -0.51 8.23
N GLU A 98 2.21 -1.28 8.03
CA GLU A 98 2.29 -2.66 8.50
C GLU A 98 2.22 -2.74 10.03
N LEU A 99 2.93 -1.86 10.73
CA LEU A 99 2.90 -1.78 12.17
C LEU A 99 1.49 -1.46 12.72
N GLU A 100 0.79 -0.51 12.09
CA GLU A 100 -0.60 -0.18 12.44
C GLU A 100 -1.53 -1.38 12.23
N ALA A 101 -1.44 -2.04 11.08
CA ALA A 101 -2.24 -3.24 10.78
C ALA A 101 -1.98 -4.37 11.78
N LEU A 102 -0.71 -4.62 12.12
CA LEU A 102 -0.32 -5.64 13.08
C LEU A 102 -0.81 -5.29 14.50
N THR A 103 -0.75 -4.01 14.87
CA THR A 103 -1.24 -3.51 16.16
C THR A 103 -2.76 -3.71 16.28
N GLU A 104 -3.52 -3.42 15.22
CA GLU A 104 -4.95 -3.70 15.20
C GLU A 104 -5.28 -5.18 15.34
N GLN A 105 -4.55 -6.05 14.63
CA GLN A 105 -4.73 -7.49 14.74
C GLN A 105 -4.43 -7.98 16.16
N HIS A 106 -3.33 -7.50 16.75
CA HIS A 106 -2.98 -7.81 18.13
C HIS A 106 -4.08 -7.37 19.10
N GLN A 107 -4.63 -6.16 18.96
CA GLN A 107 -5.73 -5.69 19.80
C GLN A 107 -6.99 -6.54 19.62
N LYS A 108 -7.35 -6.93 18.40
CA LYS A 108 -8.50 -7.81 18.11
C LYS A 108 -8.33 -9.18 18.77
N LEU A 109 -7.13 -9.76 18.69
CA LEU A 109 -6.81 -11.05 19.31
C LEU A 109 -6.80 -10.94 20.84
N SER A 110 -6.21 -9.89 21.39
CA SER A 110 -6.17 -9.65 22.84
C SER A 110 -7.58 -9.54 23.44
N LYS A 111 -8.48 -8.78 22.79
CA LYS A 111 -9.90 -8.71 23.19
C LYS A 111 -10.60 -10.07 23.14
N LYS A 112 -10.33 -10.89 22.12
CA LYS A 112 -10.88 -12.25 22.03
C LYS A 112 -10.33 -13.14 23.15
N LEU A 113 -9.03 -13.05 23.43
CA LEU A 113 -8.37 -13.83 24.47
C LEU A 113 -8.94 -13.49 25.86
N GLN A 114 -9.17 -12.21 26.16
CA GLN A 114 -9.84 -11.80 27.41
C GLN A 114 -11.24 -12.38 27.55
N LYS A 115 -12.02 -12.43 26.46
CA LYS A 115 -13.34 -13.10 26.47
C LYS A 115 -13.19 -14.59 26.73
N TYR A 116 -12.28 -15.26 26.01
CA TYR A 116 -12.06 -16.70 26.16
C TYR A 116 -11.47 -17.07 27.52
N SER A 117 -10.72 -16.19 28.20
CA SER A 117 -10.24 -16.47 29.55
C SER A 117 -11.38 -16.56 30.57
N LEU A 118 -12.45 -15.77 30.39
CA LEU A 118 -13.64 -15.87 31.24
C LEU A 118 -14.35 -17.21 31.04
N PHE A 119 -14.52 -17.63 29.78
CA PHE A 119 -15.12 -18.93 29.45
C PHE A 119 -14.26 -20.10 29.90
N LYS A 120 -12.94 -20.02 29.74
CA LYS A 120 -12.00 -21.03 30.22
C LYS A 120 -12.15 -21.22 31.73
N ARG A 121 -12.12 -20.12 32.51
CA ARG A 121 -12.32 -20.18 33.97
C ARG A 121 -13.67 -20.76 34.36
N TYR A 122 -14.73 -20.43 33.62
CA TYR A 122 -16.03 -21.03 33.84
C TYR A 122 -16.01 -22.55 33.60
N LEU A 123 -15.41 -23.01 32.51
CA LEU A 123 -15.31 -24.43 32.19
C LEU A 123 -14.43 -25.17 33.20
N GLU A 124 -13.33 -24.58 33.65
CA GLU A 124 -12.52 -25.11 34.75
C GLU A 124 -13.35 -25.33 36.02
N ASN A 125 -14.17 -24.33 36.41
CA ASN A 125 -15.08 -24.47 37.56
C ASN A 125 -16.15 -25.56 37.33
N VAL A 126 -16.63 -25.76 36.11
CA VAL A 126 -17.58 -26.84 35.78
C VAL A 126 -16.90 -28.18 35.96
N VAL A 127 -15.70 -28.36 35.43
CA VAL A 127 -14.90 -29.59 35.58
C VAL A 127 -14.69 -29.89 37.07
N GLU A 128 -14.28 -28.89 37.86
CA GLU A 128 -14.05 -29.06 39.31
C GLU A 128 -15.30 -29.52 40.08
N LYS A 129 -16.49 -29.04 39.68
CA LYS A 129 -17.75 -29.31 40.38
C LYS A 129 -18.52 -30.52 39.84
N SER A 130 -18.00 -31.20 38.82
CA SER A 130 -18.72 -32.27 38.11
C SER A 130 -17.86 -33.51 37.88
N GLN A 131 -18.39 -34.49 37.16
CA GLN A 131 -17.73 -35.78 36.89
C GLN A 131 -16.89 -35.75 35.60
N PHE A 132 -16.77 -34.61 34.93
CA PHE A 132 -15.93 -34.49 33.73
C PHE A 132 -14.45 -34.48 34.11
N ARG A 133 -13.58 -35.16 33.35
CA ARG A 133 -12.15 -35.22 33.68
C ARG A 133 -11.43 -33.95 33.27
N ASP A 134 -11.80 -33.38 32.13
CA ASP A 134 -11.23 -32.15 31.61
C ASP A 134 -12.25 -31.34 30.79
N ILE A 135 -11.83 -30.17 30.32
CA ILE A 135 -12.66 -29.28 29.53
C ILE A 135 -13.02 -29.90 28.17
N GLU A 136 -12.16 -30.73 27.59
CA GLU A 136 -12.41 -31.37 26.29
C GLU A 136 -13.52 -32.43 26.41
N ASP A 137 -13.58 -33.15 27.53
CA ASP A 137 -14.66 -34.07 27.87
C ASP A 137 -16.01 -33.32 27.96
N VAL A 138 -16.05 -32.15 28.61
CA VAL A 138 -17.25 -31.29 28.68
C VAL A 138 -17.71 -30.89 27.28
N ILE A 139 -16.77 -30.44 26.45
CA ILE A 139 -17.04 -30.00 25.07
C ILE A 139 -17.55 -31.17 24.22
N SER A 140 -16.92 -32.34 24.34
CA SER A 140 -17.28 -33.54 23.60
C SER A 140 -18.66 -34.05 23.99
N PHE A 141 -18.97 -34.07 25.29
CA PHE A 141 -20.30 -34.42 25.79
C PHE A 141 -21.36 -33.44 25.28
N TYR A 142 -21.10 -32.13 25.34
CA TYR A 142 -22.02 -31.12 24.82
C TYR A 142 -22.26 -31.29 23.31
N LYS A 143 -21.20 -31.52 22.53
CA LYS A 143 -21.32 -31.80 21.08
C LYS A 143 -22.17 -33.04 20.82
N ALA A 144 -21.99 -34.11 21.60
CA ALA A 144 -22.80 -35.32 21.47
C ALA A 144 -24.27 -35.05 21.82
N LEU A 145 -24.52 -34.33 22.92
CA LEU A 145 -25.88 -33.97 23.37
C LEU A 145 -26.63 -33.11 22.35
N VAL A 146 -25.94 -32.15 21.71
CA VAL A 146 -26.55 -31.31 20.66
C VAL A 146 -26.91 -32.16 19.44
N ARG A 147 -26.07 -33.12 19.05
CA ARG A 147 -26.35 -34.05 17.95
C ARG A 147 -27.55 -34.93 18.28
N THR A 148 -27.55 -35.60 19.43
CA THR A 148 -28.66 -36.48 19.83
C THR A 148 -29.98 -35.72 19.95
N ARG A 149 -29.96 -34.48 20.46
CA ARG A 149 -31.15 -33.63 20.48
C ARG A 149 -31.68 -33.34 19.08
N LYS A 150 -30.80 -33.04 18.13
CA LYS A 150 -31.18 -32.78 16.73
C LYS A 150 -31.79 -34.03 16.10
N ASP A 151 -31.17 -35.18 16.29
CA ASP A 151 -31.62 -36.46 15.74
C ASP A 151 -32.98 -36.86 16.34
N LEU A 152 -33.15 -36.68 17.65
CA LEU A 152 -34.41 -36.95 18.34
C LEU A 152 -35.54 -36.04 17.83
N ALA A 153 -35.27 -34.74 17.65
CA ALA A 153 -36.25 -33.80 17.11
C ALA A 153 -36.67 -34.18 15.68
N GLN A 154 -35.73 -34.62 14.86
CA GLN A 154 -36.01 -35.09 13.50
C GLN A 154 -36.83 -36.38 13.49
N SER A 155 -36.50 -37.34 14.36
CA SER A 155 -37.25 -38.59 14.52
C SER A 155 -38.68 -38.33 15.02
N GLN A 156 -38.86 -37.49 16.04
CA GLN A 156 -40.17 -37.09 16.54
C GLN A 156 -41.02 -36.45 15.45
N TRP A 157 -40.43 -35.56 14.65
CA TRP A 157 -41.10 -34.95 13.51
C TRP A 157 -41.55 -36.01 12.50
N GLY A 158 -40.68 -36.97 12.15
CA GLY A 158 -41.03 -38.09 11.26
C GLY A 158 -42.16 -38.97 11.79
N HIS A 159 -42.14 -39.31 13.09
CA HIS A 159 -43.23 -40.07 13.72
C HIS A 159 -44.56 -39.30 13.72
N GLY A 160 -44.52 -37.99 13.94
CA GLY A 160 -45.70 -37.13 13.82
C GLY A 160 -46.32 -37.18 12.43
N GLN A 161 -45.49 -37.11 11.38
CA GLN A 161 -45.95 -37.22 9.99
C GLN A 161 -46.61 -38.57 9.69
N LEU A 162 -46.00 -39.67 10.12
CA LEU A 162 -46.57 -41.02 9.92
C LEU A 162 -47.88 -41.20 10.67
N THR A 163 -47.98 -40.66 11.89
CA THR A 163 -49.19 -40.73 12.70
C THR A 163 -50.33 -39.95 12.05
N GLU A 164 -50.06 -38.75 11.54
CA GLU A 164 -51.07 -37.96 10.83
C GLU A 164 -51.55 -38.68 9.56
N GLN A 165 -50.64 -39.25 8.78
CA GLN A 165 -50.99 -40.06 7.61
C GLN A 165 -51.88 -41.25 7.98
N ALA A 166 -51.54 -41.99 9.04
CA ALA A 166 -52.35 -43.10 9.52
C ALA A 166 -53.74 -42.64 10.01
N MET A 167 -53.83 -41.50 10.70
CA MET A 167 -55.11 -40.92 11.11
C MET A 167 -55.97 -40.52 9.90
N VAL A 168 -55.37 -39.93 8.86
CA VAL A 168 -56.08 -39.62 7.61
C VAL A 168 -56.62 -40.88 6.95
N LEU A 169 -55.81 -41.94 6.83
CA LEU A 169 -56.25 -43.23 6.27
C LEU A 169 -57.38 -43.86 7.09
N LEU A 170 -57.28 -43.84 8.42
CA LEU A 170 -58.34 -44.36 9.30
C LEU A 170 -59.65 -43.59 9.15
N ARG A 171 -59.59 -42.26 8.99
CA ARG A 171 -60.78 -41.42 8.73
C ARG A 171 -61.41 -41.78 7.38
N GLN A 172 -60.61 -41.98 6.34
CA GLN A 172 -61.08 -42.40 5.01
C GLN A 172 -61.77 -43.77 5.07
N LEU A 173 -61.10 -44.78 5.64
CA LEU A 173 -61.66 -46.12 5.79
C LEU A 173 -62.96 -46.12 6.60
N ARG A 174 -63.04 -45.30 7.66
CA ARG A 174 -64.27 -45.17 8.45
C ARG A 174 -65.41 -44.60 7.60
N ALA A 175 -65.15 -43.52 6.85
CA ALA A 175 -66.15 -42.91 5.98
C ALA A 175 -66.63 -43.90 4.90
N GLU A 176 -65.72 -44.65 4.29
CA GLU A 176 -66.05 -45.71 3.32
C GLU A 176 -66.95 -46.79 3.95
N ARG A 177 -66.61 -47.27 5.15
CA ARG A 177 -67.42 -48.25 5.88
C ARG A 177 -68.81 -47.72 6.26
N GLU A 178 -68.92 -46.46 6.63
CA GLU A 178 -70.20 -45.82 6.91
C GLU A 178 -71.08 -45.78 5.65
N VAL A 179 -70.50 -45.42 4.49
CA VAL A 179 -71.19 -45.44 3.19
C VAL A 179 -71.62 -46.86 2.83
N GLU A 180 -70.75 -47.85 2.98
CA GLU A 180 -71.10 -49.26 2.74
C GLU A 180 -72.23 -49.74 3.65
N MET A 181 -72.20 -49.38 4.94
CA MET A 181 -73.25 -49.74 5.88
C MET A 181 -74.59 -49.11 5.49
N LEU A 182 -74.58 -47.85 5.05
CA LEU A 182 -75.78 -47.18 4.55
C LEU A 182 -76.31 -47.87 3.28
N ARG A 183 -75.42 -48.30 2.37
CA ARG A 183 -75.80 -49.09 1.19
C ARG A 183 -76.46 -50.41 1.58
N CYS A 184 -75.82 -51.21 2.44
CA CYS A 184 -76.39 -52.48 2.90
C CYS A 184 -77.72 -52.30 3.63
N LYS A 185 -77.89 -51.23 4.42
CA LYS A 185 -79.17 -50.91 5.08
C LYS A 185 -80.26 -50.58 4.05
N ASN A 186 -79.93 -49.81 3.01
CA ASN A 186 -80.84 -49.52 1.91
C ASN A 186 -81.24 -50.80 1.19
N ASP A 187 -80.28 -51.65 0.81
CA ASP A 187 -80.51 -52.92 0.13
C ASP A 187 -81.42 -53.86 0.97
N LEU A 188 -81.18 -53.94 2.28
CA LEU A 188 -82.04 -54.69 3.21
C LEU A 188 -83.46 -54.12 3.29
N GLY A 189 -83.61 -52.80 3.25
CA GLY A 189 -84.92 -52.14 3.17
C GLY A 189 -85.68 -52.54 1.92
N GLN A 190 -85.02 -52.43 0.75
CA GLN A 190 -85.59 -52.81 -0.55
C GLN A 190 -85.99 -54.29 -0.60
N LEU A 191 -85.15 -55.19 -0.06
CA LEU A 191 -85.46 -56.61 0.01
C LEU A 191 -86.68 -56.89 0.88
N LYS A 192 -86.80 -56.24 2.04
CA LYS A 192 -87.98 -56.38 2.91
C LYS A 192 -89.25 -55.86 2.25
N GLU A 193 -89.17 -54.74 1.54
CA GLU A 193 -90.29 -54.22 0.76
C GLU A 193 -90.72 -55.20 -0.34
N SER A 194 -89.77 -55.75 -1.08
CA SER A 194 -90.04 -56.75 -2.13
C SER A 194 -90.68 -58.03 -1.56
N LEU A 195 -90.24 -58.48 -0.38
CA LEU A 195 -90.80 -59.64 0.31
C LEU A 195 -92.22 -59.35 0.79
N SER A 196 -92.46 -58.21 1.43
CA SER A 196 -93.80 -57.79 1.87
C SER A 196 -94.76 -57.69 0.68
N LYS A 197 -94.28 -57.14 -0.44
CA LYS A 197 -95.04 -57.08 -1.69
C LYS A 197 -95.38 -58.47 -2.22
N ALA A 198 -94.40 -59.36 -2.33
CA ALA A 198 -94.63 -60.75 -2.75
C ALA A 198 -95.60 -61.49 -1.81
N GLN A 199 -95.51 -61.28 -0.51
CA GLN A 199 -96.43 -61.85 0.48
C GLN A 199 -97.86 -61.30 0.33
N SER A 200 -98.00 -59.99 0.13
CA SER A 200 -99.29 -59.35 -0.16
C SER A 200 -99.89 -59.88 -1.46
N ASP A 201 -99.07 -59.99 -2.51
CA ASP A 201 -99.49 -60.54 -3.79
C ASP A 201 -99.97 -61.99 -3.62
N ILE A 202 -99.23 -62.85 -2.91
CA ILE A 202 -99.66 -64.23 -2.59
C ILE A 202 -100.98 -64.24 -1.85
N LEU A 203 -101.18 -63.38 -0.84
CA LEU A 203 -102.44 -63.29 -0.11
C LEU A 203 -103.60 -62.83 -1.00
N GLN A 204 -103.36 -61.92 -1.94
CA GLN A 204 -104.34 -61.53 -2.95
C GLN A 204 -104.64 -62.68 -3.92
N TRP A 205 -103.62 -63.41 -4.40
CA TRP A 205 -103.78 -64.61 -5.23
C TRP A 205 -104.62 -65.68 -4.51
N VAL A 206 -104.35 -65.96 -3.23
CA VAL A 206 -105.12 -66.91 -2.42
C VAL A 206 -106.57 -66.45 -2.24
N ARG A 207 -106.82 -65.15 -2.08
CA ARG A 207 -108.19 -64.61 -1.99
C ARG A 207 -108.95 -64.64 -3.33
N LEU A 208 -108.25 -64.48 -4.45
CA LEU A 208 -108.85 -64.46 -5.78
C LEU A 208 -109.12 -65.87 -6.35
N TRP A 209 -108.40 -66.88 -5.89
CA TRP A 209 -108.49 -68.26 -6.42
C TRP A 209 -109.03 -69.27 -5.40
N GLY A 210 -109.34 -68.85 -4.18
CA GLY A 210 -109.92 -69.67 -3.12
C GLY A 210 -111.39 -69.38 -2.80
N GLY A 211 -112.12 -68.78 -3.75
CA GLY A 211 -113.58 -68.58 -3.71
C GLY A 211 -114.35 -69.73 -4.34
#